data_AF-A0A938KXG9-F1
#
_entry.id   AF-A0A938KXG9-F1
#
_cell.length_a   1.000
_cell.length_b   1.000
_cell.length_c   1.000
_cell.angle_alpha   90.00
_cell.angle_beta   90.00
_cell.angle_gamma   90.00
#
_symmetry.space_group_name_H-M   'P 1'
#
loop_
_entity.id
_entity.type
_entity.pdbx_description
1 polymer ?
#
loop_
_entity_poly.entity_id
_entity_poly.type
_entity_poly.pdbx_seq_one_letter_code
_entity_poly.pdbx_strand_id
1 'polypeptide(L)'
;MIRTLVALVVSIGIACAGPQPAAGDNRVGADGASAASSVLPAVALVGPNVTVEEPLVKLGDIFVGLDPKTADTAAAYAPQAGKRLVLDAQWLARAARRHNIAWHPAGPNEHVVVQRRTFVVTRGDVEARTQAMLAERLAGTEFSVELFSVNFRLHAASDGSDTFALEDFSYDPISRRFEATVAAPAASTMASRARVSGRVHKLIAVPALKRPISKGEIVRADDIEIVRLKADQAPTDIVTDRDGLIGKAAVRGLRAGHPVFARDVERPVLVTKDSLVMLVLQASHMRLTARGKALDQGSHGDVIRIVNEQSKQVVEGTVIGAGQAAVKPFGAVADLRPVTN
;
A
#
# COMPACT_ATOMS: atom_id res chain seq x y z
N MET A 1 -5.52 2.12 26.04
CA MET A 1 -6.60 1.44 26.79
C MET A 1 -7.19 0.41 25.83
N ILE A 2 -7.18 -0.91 26.00
CA ILE A 2 -7.03 -1.82 27.15
C ILE A 2 -6.48 -3.16 26.61
N ARG A 3 -5.60 -3.80 27.40
CA ARG A 3 -5.06 -5.17 27.25
C ARG A 3 -6.12 -6.24 27.54
N THR A 4 -5.76 -7.53 27.36
CA THR A 4 -6.28 -8.81 27.97
C THR A 4 -6.74 -9.77 26.86
N LEU A 5 -6.04 -10.85 26.47
CA LEU A 5 -5.56 -12.09 27.13
C LEU A 5 -6.68 -13.08 27.51
N VAL A 6 -6.38 -14.38 27.30
CA VAL A 6 -6.97 -15.62 27.85
C VAL A 6 -7.62 -16.56 26.82
N ALA A 7 -7.16 -17.81 26.90
CA ALA A 7 -7.42 -18.98 26.09
C ALA A 7 -8.55 -19.87 26.66
N LEU A 8 -9.12 -20.77 25.84
CA LEU A 8 -9.72 -22.07 26.24
C LEU A 8 -10.01 -22.91 24.97
N VAL A 9 -9.26 -23.98 24.64
CA VAL A 9 -9.43 -25.44 24.90
C VAL A 9 -10.82 -26.06 24.57
N VAL A 10 -10.77 -27.21 23.86
CA VAL A 10 -11.54 -28.47 24.03
C VAL A 10 -12.38 -28.95 22.81
N SER A 11 -11.85 -30.03 22.21
CA SER A 11 -12.47 -31.29 21.79
C SER A 11 -13.75 -31.36 20.94
N ILE A 12 -13.65 -32.09 19.83
CA ILE A 12 -14.75 -32.91 19.31
C ILE A 12 -14.19 -34.29 18.94
N GLY A 13 -14.67 -35.31 19.64
CA GLY A 13 -14.48 -36.72 19.29
C GLY A 13 -15.55 -37.18 18.31
N ILE A 14 -15.18 -38.10 17.43
CA ILE A 14 -16.14 -38.89 16.66
C ILE A 14 -15.66 -40.35 16.69
N ALA A 15 -16.44 -41.18 17.37
CA ALA A 15 -16.43 -42.62 17.26
C ALA A 15 -17.45 -43.04 16.20
N CYS A 16 -17.14 -44.05 15.39
CA CYS A 16 -18.15 -44.91 14.77
C CYS A 16 -17.53 -46.25 14.37
N ALA A 17 -18.36 -47.29 14.46
CA ALA A 17 -18.02 -48.70 14.64
C ALA A 17 -18.06 -49.53 13.34
N GLY A 18 -17.27 -50.62 13.33
CA GLY A 18 -17.48 -51.96 12.73
C GLY A 18 -17.87 -52.13 11.23
N PRO A 19 -17.70 -53.33 10.62
CA PRO A 19 -17.61 -54.65 11.25
C PRO A 19 -16.49 -55.61 10.75
N GLN A 20 -16.33 -56.70 11.50
CA GLN A 20 -15.52 -57.93 11.32
C GLN A 20 -16.27 -58.95 10.41
N PRO A 21 -15.66 -59.91 9.66
CA PRO A 21 -14.95 -61.14 10.13
C PRO A 21 -13.67 -61.48 9.32
N ALA A 22 -12.80 -62.45 9.62
CA ALA A 22 -13.01 -63.83 10.03
C ALA A 22 -11.76 -64.46 10.66
N ALA A 23 -12.01 -65.55 11.41
CA ALA A 23 -11.06 -66.39 12.08
C ALA A 23 -10.22 -67.26 11.12
N GLY A 24 -8.96 -67.47 11.49
CA GLY A 24 -8.05 -68.44 10.89
C GLY A 24 -7.01 -68.84 11.94
N ASP A 25 -7.30 -69.95 12.59
CA ASP A 25 -6.53 -70.64 13.61
C ASP A 25 -5.18 -71.12 13.05
N ASN A 26 -4.07 -70.79 13.71
CA ASN A 26 -2.93 -71.69 13.74
C ASN A 26 -2.03 -71.41 14.96
N ARG A 27 -2.10 -72.31 15.93
CA ARG A 27 -1.11 -72.48 17.00
C ARG A 27 0.12 -73.19 16.43
N VAL A 28 1.31 -72.76 16.84
CA VAL A 28 2.45 -73.58 17.32
C VAL A 28 3.64 -72.65 17.55
N GLY A 29 4.32 -72.82 18.70
CA GLY A 29 5.69 -72.34 18.91
C GLY A 29 5.86 -71.31 20.02
N ALA A 30 5.75 -71.73 21.27
CA ALA A 30 6.45 -71.07 22.37
C ALA A 30 7.93 -71.47 22.27
N ASP A 31 8.82 -70.46 22.24
CA ASP A 31 10.07 -70.40 23.02
C ASP A 31 10.99 -69.35 22.40
N GLY A 32 11.47 -68.43 23.24
CA GLY A 32 12.46 -67.45 22.83
C GLY A 32 12.25 -66.09 23.48
N ALA A 33 12.47 -66.02 24.79
CA ALA A 33 12.92 -64.78 25.40
C ALA A 33 14.14 -64.27 24.63
N SER A 34 14.01 -63.16 23.92
CA SER A 34 15.15 -62.42 23.40
C SER A 34 14.94 -60.95 23.68
N ALA A 35 15.85 -60.48 24.53
CA ALA A 35 16.13 -59.13 24.96
C ALA A 35 15.36 -58.02 24.23
N ALA A 36 14.70 -57.18 25.02
CA ALA A 36 14.59 -55.76 24.72
C ALA A 36 16.01 -55.21 24.52
N SER A 37 16.52 -55.31 23.29
CA SER A 37 17.64 -54.50 22.85
C SER A 37 17.18 -53.07 22.93
N SER A 38 17.73 -52.34 23.89
CA SER A 38 17.87 -50.90 23.87
C SER A 38 18.48 -50.51 22.52
N VAL A 39 17.64 -50.21 21.54
CA VAL A 39 18.08 -49.62 20.28
C VAL A 39 18.46 -48.19 20.64
N LEU A 40 19.77 -47.98 20.84
CA LEU A 40 20.40 -46.67 20.77
C LEU A 40 19.79 -45.91 19.58
N PRO A 41 19.47 -44.62 19.71
CA PRO A 41 18.90 -43.87 18.58
C PRO A 41 19.88 -44.01 17.41
N ALA A 42 19.46 -44.74 16.38
CA ALA A 42 20.28 -44.94 15.20
C ALA A 42 20.52 -43.56 14.59
N VAL A 43 21.76 -43.09 14.61
CA VAL A 43 22.12 -41.83 13.99
C VAL A 43 21.76 -41.95 12.51
N ALA A 44 20.89 -41.08 12.04
CA ALA A 44 20.33 -41.10 10.69
C ALA A 44 20.58 -39.76 10.01
N LEU A 45 20.47 -39.70 8.69
CA LEU A 45 20.53 -38.42 7.98
C LEU A 45 19.21 -37.64 8.19
N VAL A 46 19.31 -36.32 8.30
CA VAL A 46 18.14 -35.41 8.41
C VAL A 46 17.25 -35.51 7.17
N GLY A 47 17.86 -35.72 6.00
CA GLY A 47 17.17 -35.94 4.73
C GLY A 47 18.07 -35.67 3.52
N PRO A 48 17.57 -35.91 2.30
CA PRO A 48 18.35 -35.71 1.06
C PRO A 48 18.58 -34.23 0.71
N ASN A 49 17.77 -33.31 1.26
CA ASN A 49 17.91 -31.87 1.05
C ASN A 49 17.95 -31.16 2.39
N VAL A 50 19.02 -30.44 2.67
CA VAL A 50 19.23 -29.68 3.89
C VAL A 50 19.36 -28.21 3.54
N THR A 51 18.61 -27.35 4.23
CA THR A 51 18.70 -25.90 4.06
C THR A 51 19.44 -25.30 5.25
N VAL A 52 20.52 -24.57 4.98
CA VAL A 52 21.37 -23.96 6.01
C VAL A 52 21.29 -22.43 5.91
N GLU A 53 21.22 -21.77 7.07
CA GLU A 53 21.22 -20.31 7.20
C GLU A 53 22.64 -19.79 7.51
N GLU A 54 23.38 -20.52 8.34
CA GLU A 54 24.72 -20.16 8.76
C GLU A 54 25.79 -20.33 7.65
N PRO A 55 26.94 -19.61 7.74
CA PRO A 55 28.04 -19.74 6.79
C PRO A 55 28.81 -21.07 6.90
N LEU A 56 28.64 -21.81 8.01
CA LEU A 56 29.19 -23.15 8.20
C LEU A 56 28.04 -24.14 8.36
N VAL A 57 28.16 -25.29 7.69
CA VAL A 57 27.25 -26.42 7.85
C VAL A 57 27.67 -27.19 9.08
N LYS A 58 26.76 -27.36 10.03
CA LYS A 58 27.02 -28.10 11.27
C LYS A 58 26.71 -29.58 11.09
N LEU A 59 27.33 -30.44 11.90
CA LEU A 59 27.04 -31.87 11.86
C LEU A 59 25.59 -32.18 12.26
N GLY A 60 24.99 -31.35 13.14
CA GLY A 60 23.58 -31.45 13.52
C GLY A 60 22.60 -31.14 12.38
N ASP A 61 23.02 -30.39 11.36
CA ASP A 61 22.19 -30.12 10.16
C ASP A 61 22.14 -31.33 9.22
N ILE A 62 23.10 -32.25 9.35
CA ILE A 62 23.28 -33.41 8.46
C ILE A 62 22.81 -34.70 9.14
N PHE A 63 23.11 -34.87 10.43
CA PHE A 63 22.84 -36.09 11.20
C PHE A 63 21.88 -35.84 12.37
N VAL A 64 20.87 -36.70 12.51
CA VAL A 64 19.89 -36.74 13.61
C VAL A 64 20.39 -37.67 14.70
N GLY A 65 20.14 -37.34 15.97
CA GLY A 65 20.48 -38.19 17.11
C GLY A 65 21.91 -38.01 17.64
N LEU A 66 22.57 -36.89 17.28
CA LEU A 66 23.85 -36.50 17.84
C LEU A 66 23.70 -35.83 19.21
N ASP A 67 24.73 -35.94 20.04
CA ASP A 67 24.87 -35.12 21.24
C ASP A 67 24.96 -33.62 20.87
N PRO A 68 24.39 -32.70 21.68
CA PRO A 68 24.35 -31.28 21.37
C PRO A 68 25.73 -30.65 21.11
N LYS A 69 26.78 -31.18 21.77
CA LYS A 69 28.17 -30.71 21.59
C LYS A 69 28.76 -31.13 20.24
N THR A 70 28.47 -32.34 19.80
CA THR A 70 28.94 -32.86 18.51
C THR A 70 28.11 -32.26 17.37
N ALA A 71 26.83 -31.99 17.63
CA ALA A 71 25.93 -31.36 16.68
C ALA A 71 26.39 -29.94 16.26
N ASP A 72 26.95 -29.15 17.17
CA ASP A 72 27.42 -27.77 16.89
C ASP A 72 28.80 -27.70 16.20
N THR A 73 29.43 -28.85 15.91
CA THR A 73 30.74 -28.88 15.25
C THR A 73 30.60 -28.61 13.75
N ALA A 74 31.46 -27.73 13.23
CA ALA A 74 31.49 -27.38 11.81
C ALA A 74 31.99 -28.55 10.94
N ALA A 75 31.19 -28.96 9.96
CA ALA A 75 31.49 -30.05 9.04
C ALA A 75 32.06 -29.54 7.70
N ALA A 76 31.46 -28.48 7.15
CA ALA A 76 31.82 -27.90 5.86
C ALA A 76 31.49 -26.40 5.79
N TYR A 77 32.03 -25.72 4.78
CA TYR A 77 31.56 -24.38 4.41
C TYR A 77 30.24 -24.45 3.64
N ALA A 78 29.30 -23.58 3.97
CA ALA A 78 28.04 -23.49 3.24
C ALA A 78 28.28 -22.96 1.81
N PRO A 79 27.50 -23.42 0.82
CA PRO A 79 27.61 -22.91 -0.54
C PRO A 79 27.23 -21.42 -0.63
N GLN A 80 27.72 -20.75 -1.69
CA GLN A 80 27.28 -19.38 -2.00
C GLN A 80 25.77 -19.36 -2.31
N ALA A 81 25.15 -18.17 -2.17
CA ALA A 81 23.74 -17.95 -2.50
C ALA A 81 23.40 -18.53 -3.89
N GLY A 82 22.37 -19.38 -3.97
CA GLY A 82 21.91 -20.00 -5.21
C GLY A 82 22.77 -21.18 -5.72
N LYS A 83 23.88 -21.53 -5.06
CA LYS A 83 24.66 -22.74 -5.34
C LYS A 83 24.24 -23.89 -4.44
N ARG A 84 24.48 -25.12 -4.91
CA ARG A 84 24.20 -26.37 -4.18
C ARG A 84 25.53 -27.05 -3.85
N LEU A 85 25.65 -27.57 -2.64
CA LEU A 85 26.76 -28.41 -2.22
C LEU A 85 26.23 -29.84 -2.10
N VAL A 86 26.80 -30.78 -2.86
CA VAL A 86 26.44 -32.19 -2.78
C VAL A 86 27.48 -32.89 -1.90
N LEU A 87 27.01 -33.47 -0.80
CA LEU A 87 27.81 -34.29 0.12
C LEU A 87 27.52 -35.75 -0.21
N ASP A 88 28.47 -36.43 -0.85
CA ASP A 88 28.33 -37.83 -1.24
C ASP A 88 28.55 -38.81 -0.06
N ALA A 89 28.19 -40.08 -0.25
CA ALA A 89 28.32 -41.13 0.74
C ALA A 89 29.76 -41.27 1.29
N GLN A 90 30.77 -41.05 0.43
CA GLN A 90 32.17 -41.13 0.84
C GLN A 90 32.57 -39.98 1.74
N TRP A 91 32.13 -38.76 1.44
CA TRP A 91 32.33 -37.59 2.27
C TRP A 91 31.62 -37.75 3.61
N LEU A 92 30.35 -38.17 3.60
CA LEU A 92 29.55 -38.40 4.82
C LEU A 92 30.20 -39.44 5.73
N ALA A 93 30.68 -40.56 5.17
CA ALA A 93 31.35 -41.61 5.94
C ALA A 93 32.68 -41.13 6.53
N ARG A 94 33.45 -40.31 5.78
CA ARG A 94 34.68 -39.71 6.29
C ARG A 94 34.41 -38.68 7.40
N ALA A 95 33.38 -37.86 7.25
CA ALA A 95 32.96 -36.90 8.26
C ALA A 95 32.51 -37.61 9.54
N ALA A 96 31.66 -38.64 9.42
CA ALA A 96 31.19 -39.43 10.55
C ALA A 96 32.35 -40.08 11.32
N ARG A 97 33.29 -40.74 10.62
CA ARG A 97 34.48 -41.36 11.24
C ARG A 97 35.38 -40.34 11.96
N ARG A 98 35.57 -39.15 11.38
CA ARG A 98 36.39 -38.10 11.98
C ARG A 98 35.83 -37.63 13.33
N HIS A 99 34.50 -37.58 13.45
CA HIS A 99 33.81 -37.10 14.65
C HIS A 99 33.24 -38.24 15.51
N ASN A 100 33.69 -39.49 15.29
CA ASN A 100 33.26 -40.69 16.01
C ASN A 100 31.73 -40.91 16.02
N ILE A 101 31.06 -40.53 14.93
CA ILE A 101 29.63 -40.74 14.73
C ILE A 101 29.41 -42.15 14.19
N ALA A 102 28.56 -42.94 14.86
CA ALA A 102 28.24 -44.32 14.48
C ALA A 102 27.25 -44.40 13.29
N TRP A 103 27.59 -43.73 12.19
CA TRP A 103 26.80 -43.72 10.96
C TRP A 103 27.53 -44.47 9.84
N HIS A 104 26.77 -45.25 9.06
CA HIS A 104 27.26 -45.98 7.89
C HIS A 104 26.33 -45.71 6.70
N PRO A 105 26.88 -45.57 5.47
CA PRO A 105 26.06 -45.36 4.29
C PRO A 105 25.20 -46.59 4.01
N ALA A 106 23.90 -46.38 3.78
CA ALA A 106 22.97 -47.43 3.39
C ALA A 106 23.20 -47.91 1.95
N GLY A 107 23.84 -47.08 1.11
CA GLY A 107 24.24 -47.43 -0.24
C GLY A 107 25.20 -46.43 -0.89
N PRO A 108 25.76 -46.75 -2.07
CA PRO A 108 26.77 -45.90 -2.74
C PRO A 108 26.21 -44.59 -3.30
N ASN A 109 24.89 -44.49 -3.50
CA ASN A 109 24.24 -43.32 -4.10
C ASN A 109 23.66 -42.34 -3.06
N GLU A 110 23.93 -42.59 -1.78
CA GLU A 110 23.45 -41.73 -0.70
C GLU A 110 24.17 -40.39 -0.75
N HIS A 111 23.39 -39.32 -0.76
CA HIS A 111 23.92 -37.97 -0.82
C HIS A 111 23.00 -36.99 -0.10
N VAL A 112 23.59 -35.94 0.44
CA VAL A 112 22.88 -34.81 1.03
C VAL A 112 23.18 -33.57 0.20
N VAL A 113 22.12 -32.97 -0.35
CA VAL A 113 22.23 -31.69 -1.05
C VAL A 113 22.00 -30.58 -0.03
N VAL A 114 23.07 -29.88 0.29
CA VAL A 114 23.01 -28.68 1.12
C VAL A 114 22.76 -27.47 0.24
N GLN A 115 21.73 -26.70 0.56
CA GLN A 115 21.41 -25.44 -0.10
C GLN A 115 21.41 -24.33 0.95
N ARG A 116 21.92 -23.16 0.59
CA ARG A 116 21.83 -22.00 1.46
C ARG A 116 20.45 -21.35 1.30
N ARG A 117 19.78 -21.04 2.40
CA ARG A 117 18.54 -20.26 2.36
C ARG A 117 18.83 -18.93 1.65
N THR A 118 18.01 -18.58 0.66
CA THR A 118 18.14 -17.31 -0.06
C THR A 118 16.85 -16.51 0.08
N PHE A 119 17.00 -15.20 0.17
CA PHE A 119 15.90 -14.26 0.08
C PHE A 119 16.15 -13.30 -1.08
N VAL A 120 15.06 -12.74 -1.62
CA VAL A 120 15.13 -11.84 -2.77
C VAL A 120 14.69 -10.46 -2.31
N VAL A 121 15.57 -9.48 -2.45
CA VAL A 121 15.21 -8.07 -2.28
C VAL A 121 14.67 -7.58 -3.61
N THR A 122 13.42 -7.12 -3.60
CA THR A 122 12.74 -6.61 -4.78
C THR A 122 12.81 -5.08 -4.85
N ARG A 123 12.43 -4.55 -6.01
CA ARG A 123 12.24 -3.10 -6.22
C ARG A 123 11.35 -2.47 -5.14
N GLY A 124 10.20 -3.09 -4.86
CA GLY A 124 9.22 -2.54 -3.92
C GLY A 124 9.77 -2.44 -2.49
N ASP A 125 10.59 -3.41 -2.08
CA ASP A 125 11.24 -3.39 -0.76
C ASP A 125 12.21 -2.21 -0.64
N VAL A 126 13.02 -1.99 -1.68
CA VAL A 126 13.99 -0.88 -1.73
C VAL A 126 13.26 0.47 -1.80
N GLU A 127 12.20 0.60 -2.59
CA GLU A 127 11.36 1.81 -2.66
C GLU A 127 10.73 2.12 -1.30
N ALA A 128 10.14 1.14 -0.65
CA ALA A 128 9.53 1.30 0.68
C ALA A 128 10.56 1.69 1.74
N ARG A 129 11.74 1.06 1.74
CA ARG A 129 12.82 1.38 2.68
C ARG A 129 13.36 2.79 2.44
N THR A 130 13.56 3.15 1.18
CA THR A 130 14.02 4.50 0.80
C THR A 130 12.98 5.55 1.17
N GLN A 131 11.70 5.26 0.96
CA GLN A 131 10.60 6.14 1.33
C GLN A 131 10.55 6.37 2.84
N ALA A 132 10.70 5.31 3.65
CA ALA A 132 10.76 5.45 5.11
C ALA A 132 11.94 6.32 5.57
N MET A 133 13.14 6.10 5.01
CA MET A 133 14.33 6.91 5.34
C MET A 133 14.20 8.38 4.92
N LEU A 134 13.57 8.64 3.78
CA LEU A 134 13.32 9.99 3.31
C LEU A 134 12.17 10.67 4.06
N ALA A 135 11.21 9.93 4.60
CA ALA A 135 10.06 10.50 5.29
C ALA A 135 10.47 11.24 6.57
N GLU A 136 11.50 10.73 7.26
CA GLU A 136 12.10 11.38 8.42
C GLU A 136 12.79 12.70 8.04
N ARG A 137 13.43 12.77 6.86
CA ARG A 137 14.14 13.96 6.38
C ARG A 137 13.23 15.01 5.73
N LEU A 138 12.20 14.56 5.00
CA LEU A 138 11.30 15.39 4.19
C LEU A 138 9.94 15.55 4.87
N ALA A 139 9.95 15.78 6.19
CA ALA A 139 8.74 15.91 6.99
C ALA A 139 7.77 16.93 6.38
N GLY A 140 6.49 16.53 6.24
CA GLY A 140 5.42 17.40 5.75
C GLY A 140 5.20 17.42 4.24
N THR A 141 5.98 16.67 3.45
CA THR A 141 5.72 16.49 2.02
C THR A 141 5.31 15.05 1.72
N GLU A 142 4.19 14.85 1.02
CA GLU A 142 3.90 13.54 0.43
C GLU A 142 4.78 13.34 -0.80
N PHE A 143 5.43 12.19 -0.92
CA PHE A 143 6.26 11.85 -2.06
C PHE A 143 6.20 10.36 -2.37
N SER A 144 6.49 10.01 -3.61
CA SER A 144 6.66 8.64 -4.10
C SER A 144 8.10 8.48 -4.56
N VAL A 145 8.73 7.39 -4.15
CA VAL A 145 10.08 7.02 -4.61
C VAL A 145 9.93 6.09 -5.81
N GLU A 146 10.72 6.32 -6.85
CA GLU A 146 10.74 5.47 -8.04
C GLU A 146 12.17 5.09 -8.41
N LEU A 147 12.45 3.78 -8.44
CA LEU A 147 13.73 3.25 -8.92
C LEU A 147 13.78 3.25 -10.45
N PHE A 148 14.93 3.62 -11.02
CA PHE A 148 15.14 3.53 -12.47
C PHE A 148 15.24 2.09 -12.96
N SER A 149 15.71 1.19 -12.11
CA SER A 149 15.86 -0.23 -12.43
C SER A 149 14.54 -0.98 -12.23
N VAL A 150 13.76 -1.08 -13.32
CA VAL A 150 12.41 -1.69 -13.30
C VAL A 150 12.41 -3.15 -12.84
N ASN A 151 13.41 -3.94 -13.24
CA ASN A 151 13.54 -5.37 -12.92
C ASN A 151 14.62 -5.66 -11.87
N PHE A 152 14.77 -4.78 -10.88
CA PHE A 152 15.74 -5.00 -9.81
C PHE A 152 15.36 -6.21 -8.95
N ARG A 153 16.25 -7.21 -8.91
CA ARG A 153 16.18 -8.36 -8.01
C ARG A 153 17.58 -8.64 -7.50
N LEU A 154 17.77 -8.55 -6.19
CA LEU A 154 19.02 -8.93 -5.55
C LEU A 154 18.80 -10.21 -4.76
N HIS A 155 19.44 -11.29 -5.21
CA HIS A 155 19.45 -12.55 -4.50
C HIS A 155 20.53 -12.48 -3.41
N ALA A 156 20.11 -12.59 -2.16
CA ALA A 156 21.01 -12.61 -1.02
C ALA A 156 20.88 -13.94 -0.30
N ALA A 157 21.99 -14.44 0.24
CA ALA A 157 21.91 -15.53 1.19
C ALA A 157 21.35 -15.00 2.51
N SER A 158 20.43 -15.74 3.13
CA SER A 158 20.05 -15.49 4.51
C SER A 158 21.21 -15.88 5.42
N ASP A 159 21.45 -15.10 6.46
CA ASP A 159 22.39 -15.39 7.56
C ASP A 159 21.66 -15.52 8.91
N GLY A 160 20.35 -15.82 8.86
CA GLY A 160 19.45 -15.77 10.02
C GLY A 160 18.71 -14.43 10.13
N SER A 161 19.18 -13.39 9.44
CA SER A 161 18.47 -12.13 9.29
C SER A 161 18.10 -11.89 7.81
N ASP A 162 16.82 -12.08 7.46
CA ASP A 162 16.28 -11.73 6.14
C ASP A 162 16.14 -10.20 6.00
N THR A 163 17.19 -9.45 6.34
CA THR A 163 17.22 -7.99 6.38
C THR A 163 18.21 -7.44 5.36
N PHE A 164 17.91 -6.26 4.83
CA PHE A 164 18.80 -5.53 3.93
C PHE A 164 18.98 -4.09 4.44
N ALA A 165 20.14 -3.52 4.13
CA ALA A 165 20.47 -2.14 4.44
C ALA A 165 20.74 -1.34 3.16
N LEU A 166 20.51 -0.04 3.25
CA LEU A 166 20.92 0.92 2.24
C LEU A 166 22.20 1.61 2.76
N GLU A 167 23.34 1.23 2.21
CA GLU A 167 24.65 1.83 2.44
C GLU A 167 24.84 3.01 1.47
N ASP A 168 25.73 3.95 1.82
CA ASP A 168 26.11 5.11 0.99
C ASP A 168 24.93 5.90 0.41
N PHE A 169 23.88 6.10 1.21
CA PHE A 169 22.69 6.83 0.77
C PHE A 169 23.01 8.31 0.53
N SER A 170 22.86 8.74 -0.73
CA SER A 170 22.98 10.12 -1.15
C SER A 170 21.70 10.57 -1.85
N TYR A 171 21.17 11.72 -1.44
CA TYR A 171 19.98 12.32 -2.02
C TYR A 171 20.25 13.79 -2.36
N ASP A 172 20.02 14.15 -3.61
CA ASP A 172 20.10 15.53 -4.09
C ASP A 172 18.68 16.12 -4.18
N PRO A 173 18.33 17.12 -3.35
CA PRO A 173 17.01 17.74 -3.34
C PRO A 173 16.72 18.59 -4.58
N ILE A 174 17.74 19.06 -5.31
CA ILE A 174 17.58 19.91 -6.49
C ILE A 174 17.21 19.04 -7.69
N SER A 175 18.03 18.03 -7.97
CA SER A 175 17.77 17.09 -9.07
C SER A 175 16.73 16.02 -8.72
N ARG A 176 16.31 15.94 -7.45
CA ARG A 176 15.38 14.95 -6.90
C ARG A 176 15.83 13.52 -7.17
N ARG A 177 17.13 13.30 -7.29
CA ARG A 177 17.75 12.00 -7.55
C ARG A 177 18.34 11.45 -6.27
N PHE A 178 18.21 10.14 -6.07
CA PHE A 178 18.93 9.44 -5.02
C PHE A 178 19.79 8.32 -5.61
N GLU A 179 20.87 8.03 -4.89
CA GLU A 179 21.75 6.90 -5.13
C GLU A 179 21.99 6.19 -3.81
N ALA A 180 21.99 4.86 -3.85
CA ALA A 180 22.23 4.03 -2.68
C ALA A 180 22.88 2.70 -3.10
N THR A 181 23.57 2.07 -2.17
CA THR A 181 24.06 0.71 -2.32
C THR A 181 23.20 -0.22 -1.46
N VAL A 182 22.46 -1.12 -2.08
CA VAL A 182 21.70 -2.16 -1.36
C VAL A 182 22.68 -3.24 -0.94
N ALA A 183 22.81 -3.48 0.36
CA ALA A 183 23.59 -4.56 0.94
C ALA A 183 22.66 -5.57 1.61
N ALA A 184 22.72 -6.83 1.16
CA ALA A 184 21.89 -7.92 1.68
C ALA A 184 22.72 -9.21 1.81
N PRO A 185 22.76 -9.87 2.98
CA PRO A 185 22.12 -9.49 4.24
C PRO A 185 22.86 -8.33 4.95
N ALA A 186 22.12 -7.59 5.77
CA ALA A 186 22.60 -6.37 6.43
C ALA A 186 23.86 -6.65 7.28
N ALA A 187 24.86 -5.78 7.18
CA ALA A 187 26.10 -5.83 7.97
C ALA A 187 26.96 -7.11 7.84
N SER A 188 26.69 -7.97 6.85
CA SER A 188 27.51 -9.16 6.60
C SER A 188 28.68 -8.89 5.65
N THR A 189 29.84 -9.50 5.90
CA THR A 189 30.99 -9.43 4.96
C THR A 189 30.68 -10.14 3.64
N MET A 190 29.79 -11.14 3.66
CA MET A 190 29.32 -11.89 2.49
C MET A 190 28.08 -11.26 1.85
N ALA A 191 27.76 -9.99 2.17
CA ALA A 191 26.63 -9.29 1.61
C ALA A 191 26.78 -9.15 0.09
N SER A 192 25.71 -9.48 -0.62
CA SER A 192 25.55 -9.11 -2.01
C SER A 192 25.25 -7.62 -2.05
N ARG A 193 26.06 -6.87 -2.82
CA ARG A 193 25.91 -5.42 -2.98
C ARG A 193 25.43 -5.10 -4.39
N ALA A 194 24.46 -4.21 -4.49
CA ALA A 194 24.03 -3.67 -5.77
C ALA A 194 23.76 -2.17 -5.66
N ARG A 195 24.34 -1.40 -6.58
CA ARG A 195 24.08 0.04 -6.66
C ARG A 195 22.73 0.27 -7.30
N VAL A 196 21.90 1.06 -6.65
CA VAL A 196 20.58 1.47 -7.12
C VAL A 196 20.53 2.99 -7.22
N SER A 197 19.75 3.46 -8.18
CA SER A 197 19.45 4.88 -8.32
C SER A 197 18.01 5.07 -8.73
N GLY A 198 17.46 6.22 -8.38
CA GLY A 198 16.07 6.55 -8.67
C GLY A 198 15.78 8.02 -8.48
N ARG A 199 14.49 8.35 -8.58
CA ARG A 199 13.96 9.70 -8.37
C ARG A 199 12.90 9.73 -7.29
N VAL A 200 12.77 10.90 -6.68
CA VAL A 200 11.74 11.21 -5.72
C VAL A 200 10.74 12.16 -6.38
N HIS A 201 9.50 11.69 -6.53
CA HIS A 201 8.40 12.49 -7.07
C HIS A 201 7.57 13.04 -5.93
N LYS A 202 7.44 14.36 -5.85
CA LYS A 202 6.47 14.98 -4.92
C LYS A 202 5.06 14.56 -5.35
N LEU A 203 4.25 14.12 -4.40
CA LEU A 203 2.85 13.84 -4.62
C LEU A 203 2.05 15.08 -4.22
N ILE A 204 1.07 15.42 -5.04
CA ILE A 204 0.07 16.42 -4.71
C ILE A 204 -1.29 15.73 -4.59
N ALA A 205 -2.03 16.11 -3.55
CA ALA A 205 -3.41 15.71 -3.38
C ALA A 205 -4.26 16.58 -4.32
N VAL A 206 -5.02 15.94 -5.20
CA VAL A 206 -5.85 16.62 -6.19
C VAL A 206 -7.27 16.08 -6.15
N PRO A 207 -8.30 16.95 -6.06
CA PRO A 207 -9.68 16.53 -6.24
C PRO A 207 -9.93 16.02 -7.66
N ALA A 208 -10.41 14.78 -7.74
CA ALA A 208 -10.91 14.12 -8.93
C ALA A 208 -12.40 13.79 -8.75
N LEU A 209 -13.09 13.52 -9.85
CA LEU A 209 -14.51 13.16 -9.79
C LEU A 209 -14.71 11.66 -9.58
N LYS A 210 -15.57 11.30 -8.64
CA LYS A 210 -15.98 9.91 -8.39
C LYS A 210 -16.93 9.38 -9.47
N ARG A 211 -17.71 10.27 -10.09
CA ARG A 211 -18.71 9.95 -11.12
C ARG A 211 -18.58 10.87 -12.33
N PRO A 212 -19.05 10.46 -13.51
CA PRO A 212 -19.16 11.38 -14.64
C PRO A 212 -20.16 12.50 -14.31
N ILE A 213 -19.83 13.73 -14.71
CA ILE A 213 -20.66 14.93 -14.54
C ILE A 213 -20.95 15.51 -15.92
N SER A 214 -22.22 15.82 -16.19
CA SER A 214 -22.65 16.36 -17.47
C SER A 214 -22.39 17.86 -17.57
N LYS A 215 -22.36 18.40 -18.79
CA LYS A 215 -22.27 19.85 -19.01
C LYS A 215 -23.41 20.57 -18.29
N GLY A 216 -23.09 21.63 -17.54
CA GLY A 216 -24.02 22.45 -16.78
C GLY A 216 -24.42 21.88 -15.42
N GLU A 217 -23.99 20.67 -15.09
CA GLU A 217 -24.29 20.03 -13.81
C GLU A 217 -23.39 20.58 -12.69
N ILE A 218 -23.96 20.73 -11.50
CA ILE A 218 -23.26 21.29 -10.33
C ILE A 218 -22.48 20.20 -9.60
N VAL A 219 -21.19 20.44 -9.36
CA VAL A 219 -20.31 19.55 -8.60
C VAL A 219 -20.65 19.62 -7.11
N ARG A 220 -20.97 18.46 -6.52
CA ARG A 220 -21.26 18.32 -5.08
C ARG A 220 -20.04 17.81 -4.32
N ALA A 221 -20.04 18.00 -3.01
CA ALA A 221 -18.96 17.52 -2.14
C ALA A 221 -18.78 15.99 -2.21
N ASP A 222 -19.87 15.24 -2.37
CA ASP A 222 -19.87 13.76 -2.45
C ASP A 222 -19.35 13.23 -3.78
N ASP A 223 -19.30 14.08 -4.80
CA ASP A 223 -18.81 13.74 -6.14
C ASP A 223 -17.29 13.84 -6.24
N ILE A 224 -16.63 14.41 -5.21
CA ILE A 224 -15.19 14.67 -5.20
C ILE A 224 -14.47 13.60 -4.37
N GLU A 225 -13.43 13.03 -4.96
CA GLU A 225 -12.48 12.11 -4.33
C GLU A 225 -11.07 12.69 -4.42
N ILE A 226 -10.23 12.46 -3.42
CA ILE A 226 -8.84 12.92 -3.44
C ILE A 226 -7.97 11.84 -4.09
N VAL A 227 -7.34 12.19 -5.20
CA VAL A 227 -6.37 11.33 -5.90
C VAL A 227 -4.98 11.93 -5.76
N ARG A 228 -3.98 11.09 -5.51
CA ARG A 228 -2.58 11.50 -5.43
C ARG A 228 -1.94 11.43 -6.81
N LEU A 229 -1.46 12.57 -7.30
CA LEU A 229 -0.76 12.65 -8.57
C LEU A 229 0.70 13.08 -8.37
N LYS A 230 1.60 12.58 -9.22
CA LYS A 230 2.98 13.07 -9.28
C LYS A 230 2.96 14.53 -9.73
N ALA A 231 3.62 15.41 -8.97
CA ALA A 231 3.69 16.84 -9.27
C ALA A 231 4.24 17.13 -10.68
N ASP A 232 5.15 16.29 -11.18
CA ASP A 232 5.69 16.41 -12.55
C ASP A 232 4.65 16.16 -13.65
N GLN A 233 3.58 15.43 -13.33
CA GLN A 233 2.48 15.15 -14.24
C GLN A 233 1.29 16.09 -14.03
N ALA A 234 1.33 16.92 -12.99
CA ALA A 234 0.25 17.84 -12.65
C ALA A 234 0.37 19.13 -13.49
N PRO A 235 -0.62 19.45 -14.34
CA PRO A 235 -0.65 20.72 -15.04
C PRO A 235 -0.90 21.86 -14.05
N THR A 236 -0.37 23.06 -14.33
CA THR A 236 -0.48 24.24 -13.43
C THR A 236 -1.92 24.67 -13.13
N ASP A 237 -2.86 24.39 -14.04
CA ASP A 237 -4.27 24.81 -13.97
C ASP A 237 -5.18 23.81 -13.21
N ILE A 238 -4.57 22.91 -12.43
CA ILE A 238 -5.29 21.91 -11.66
C ILE A 238 -5.85 22.54 -10.38
N VAL A 239 -7.11 22.28 -10.07
CA VAL A 239 -7.68 22.77 -8.81
C VAL A 239 -7.16 21.87 -7.71
N THR A 240 -6.43 22.43 -6.74
CA THR A 240 -5.89 21.68 -5.59
C THR A 240 -6.84 21.69 -4.39
N ASP A 241 -7.68 22.72 -4.30
CA ASP A 241 -8.61 22.91 -3.19
C ASP A 241 -10.00 22.32 -3.49
N ARG A 242 -10.52 21.55 -2.55
CA ARG A 242 -11.85 20.93 -2.66
C ARG A 242 -12.95 21.99 -2.65
N ASP A 243 -12.81 23.01 -1.81
CA ASP A 243 -13.86 24.01 -1.60
C ASP A 243 -14.05 24.90 -2.83
N GLY A 244 -12.98 25.10 -3.61
CA GLY A 244 -13.05 25.77 -4.91
C GLY A 244 -13.90 25.08 -5.98
N LEU A 245 -14.12 23.77 -5.86
CA LEU A 245 -14.92 22.98 -6.82
C LEU A 245 -16.39 22.85 -6.41
N ILE A 246 -16.68 22.85 -5.12
CA ILE A 246 -18.04 22.63 -4.62
C ILE A 246 -18.93 23.80 -5.06
N GLY A 247 -20.08 23.47 -5.66
CA GLY A 247 -21.04 24.46 -6.13
C GLY A 247 -20.67 25.11 -7.46
N LYS A 248 -19.61 24.67 -8.15
CA LYS A 248 -19.33 25.06 -9.54
C LYS A 248 -20.09 24.17 -10.52
N ALA A 249 -20.39 24.69 -11.71
CA ALA A 249 -20.96 23.92 -12.81
C ALA A 249 -19.88 23.48 -13.80
N ALA A 250 -20.01 22.28 -14.37
CA ALA A 250 -19.08 21.78 -15.38
C ALA A 250 -19.32 22.43 -16.75
N VAL A 251 -18.27 22.98 -17.37
CA VAL A 251 -18.35 23.62 -18.71
C VAL A 251 -18.53 22.58 -19.83
N ARG A 252 -18.01 21.37 -19.60
CA ARG A 252 -18.06 20.21 -20.50
C ARG A 252 -18.32 18.94 -19.71
N GLY A 253 -18.62 17.83 -20.40
CA GLY A 253 -18.73 16.53 -19.75
C GLY A 253 -17.40 16.10 -19.15
N LEU A 254 -17.38 15.85 -17.84
CA LEU A 254 -16.20 15.41 -17.10
C LEU A 254 -16.30 13.91 -16.78
N ARG A 255 -15.17 13.21 -16.88
CA ARG A 255 -15.08 11.77 -16.64
C ARG A 255 -14.70 11.48 -15.19
N ALA A 256 -15.16 10.33 -14.68
CA ALA A 256 -14.72 9.82 -13.40
C ALA A 256 -13.22 9.49 -13.39
N GLY A 257 -12.58 9.62 -12.24
CA GLY A 257 -11.15 9.33 -12.01
C GLY A 257 -10.18 10.35 -12.59
N HIS A 258 -10.67 11.36 -13.32
CA HIS A 258 -9.83 12.42 -13.88
C HIS A 258 -9.76 13.63 -12.94
N PRO A 259 -8.57 14.24 -12.80
CA PRO A 259 -8.44 15.50 -12.09
C PRO A 259 -9.25 16.62 -12.75
N VAL A 260 -9.82 17.50 -11.93
CA VAL A 260 -10.59 18.66 -12.40
C VAL A 260 -9.69 19.87 -12.56
N PHE A 261 -9.78 20.51 -13.72
CA PHE A 261 -9.04 21.74 -14.03
C PHE A 261 -9.90 22.97 -13.76
N ALA A 262 -9.27 24.11 -13.47
CA ALA A 262 -10.01 25.35 -13.22
C ALA A 262 -10.80 25.80 -14.45
N ARG A 263 -10.27 25.57 -15.66
CA ARG A 263 -10.98 25.81 -16.93
C ARG A 263 -12.21 24.91 -17.18
N ASP A 264 -12.35 23.81 -16.44
CA ASP A 264 -13.43 22.84 -16.63
C ASP A 264 -14.66 23.16 -15.79
N VAL A 265 -14.53 24.10 -14.86
CA VAL A 265 -15.58 24.49 -13.92
C VAL A 265 -15.82 25.99 -13.98
N GLU A 266 -17.08 26.39 -13.93
CA GLU A 266 -17.50 27.78 -13.91
C GLU A 266 -18.53 28.04 -12.82
N ARG A 267 -18.87 29.32 -12.59
CA ARG A 267 -19.97 29.65 -11.68
C ARG A 267 -21.28 29.16 -12.30
N PRO A 268 -22.13 28.45 -11.54
CA PRO A 268 -23.36 27.91 -12.08
C PRO A 268 -24.31 29.06 -12.44
N VAL A 269 -24.84 29.02 -13.66
CA VAL A 269 -25.91 29.92 -14.08
C VAL A 269 -27.18 29.49 -13.34
N LEU A 270 -27.54 30.25 -12.30
CA LEU A 270 -28.74 29.97 -11.48
C LEU A 270 -30.00 30.58 -12.08
N VAL A 271 -29.83 31.63 -12.89
CA VAL A 271 -30.90 32.30 -13.63
C VAL A 271 -30.48 32.39 -15.08
N THR A 272 -31.24 31.77 -15.97
CA THR A 272 -31.04 31.86 -17.41
C THR A 272 -31.78 33.07 -17.97
N LYS A 273 -31.28 33.59 -19.10
CA LYS A 273 -31.98 34.64 -19.84
C LYS A 273 -33.39 34.16 -20.24
N ASP A 274 -34.35 35.06 -20.15
CA ASP A 274 -35.76 34.85 -20.44
C ASP A 274 -36.50 33.88 -19.50
N SER A 275 -35.85 33.41 -18.43
CA SER A 275 -36.50 32.54 -17.43
C SER A 275 -37.40 33.30 -16.47
N LEU A 276 -38.43 32.59 -15.98
CA LEU A 276 -39.31 33.10 -14.93
C LEU A 276 -38.58 33.02 -13.58
N VAL A 277 -38.47 34.14 -12.90
CA VAL A 277 -37.79 34.27 -11.61
C VAL A 277 -38.71 34.87 -10.56
N MET A 278 -38.53 34.42 -9.31
CA MET A 278 -39.20 34.99 -8.16
C MET A 278 -38.35 36.13 -7.59
N LEU A 279 -38.90 37.33 -7.65
CA LEU A 279 -38.38 38.55 -7.05
C LEU A 279 -38.74 38.52 -5.56
N VAL A 280 -37.74 38.57 -4.69
CA VAL A 280 -37.92 38.65 -3.23
C VAL A 280 -37.43 40.01 -2.77
N LEU A 281 -38.33 40.83 -2.24
CA LEU A 281 -37.98 42.08 -1.59
C LEU A 281 -38.10 41.87 -0.08
N GLN A 282 -37.00 42.09 0.64
CA GLN A 282 -36.97 41.98 2.10
C GLN A 282 -36.62 43.36 2.68
N ALA A 283 -37.59 43.96 3.36
CA ALA A 283 -37.42 45.15 4.18
C ALA A 283 -37.49 44.76 5.68
N SER A 284 -37.14 45.68 6.58
CA SER A 284 -36.96 45.39 8.03
C SER A 284 -38.12 44.62 8.67
N HIS A 285 -39.37 44.82 8.23
CA HIS A 285 -40.56 44.13 8.75
C HIS A 285 -41.47 43.55 7.65
N MET A 286 -41.00 43.43 6.40
CA MET A 286 -41.85 43.04 5.28
C MET A 286 -41.08 42.19 4.27
N ARG A 287 -41.68 41.06 3.84
CA ARG A 287 -41.18 40.23 2.74
C ARG A 287 -42.22 40.20 1.62
N LEU A 288 -41.91 40.80 0.49
CA LEU A 288 -42.75 40.79 -0.70
C LEU A 288 -42.18 39.79 -1.72
N THR A 289 -43.05 39.02 -2.38
CA THR A 289 -42.66 38.13 -3.48
C THR A 289 -43.43 38.48 -4.73
N ALA A 290 -42.74 38.67 -5.85
CA ALA A 290 -43.33 38.93 -7.15
C ALA A 290 -42.74 37.99 -8.21
N ARG A 291 -43.46 37.78 -9.32
CA ARG A 291 -42.94 37.05 -10.48
C ARG A 291 -42.38 38.03 -11.50
N GLY A 292 -41.24 37.69 -12.07
CA GLY A 292 -40.61 38.46 -13.13
C GLY A 292 -39.93 37.55 -14.15
N LYS A 293 -39.55 38.14 -15.27
CA LYS A 293 -38.81 37.49 -16.35
C LYS A 293 -37.41 38.07 -16.42
N ALA A 294 -36.38 37.24 -16.32
CA ALA A 294 -34.99 37.67 -16.36
C ALA A 294 -34.58 38.10 -17.78
N LEU A 295 -33.94 39.25 -17.94
CA LEU A 295 -33.39 39.71 -19.23
C LEU A 295 -31.94 39.29 -19.42
N ASP A 296 -31.20 39.18 -18.32
CA ASP A 296 -29.80 38.75 -18.28
C ASP A 296 -29.67 37.41 -17.56
N GLN A 297 -28.63 36.66 -17.90
CA GLN A 297 -28.24 35.47 -17.16
C GLN A 297 -27.32 35.86 -15.99
N GLY A 298 -27.40 35.13 -14.88
CA GLY A 298 -26.61 35.43 -13.69
C GLY A 298 -26.34 34.21 -12.81
N SER A 299 -25.17 34.23 -12.17
CA SER A 299 -24.80 33.31 -11.10
C SER A 299 -25.15 33.91 -9.73
N HIS A 300 -25.02 33.12 -8.67
CA HIS A 300 -25.22 33.61 -7.30
C HIS A 300 -24.41 34.88 -7.02
N GLY A 301 -25.07 35.95 -6.57
CA GLY A 301 -24.46 37.24 -6.27
C GLY A 301 -24.36 38.22 -7.44
N ASP A 302 -24.62 37.79 -8.68
CA ASP A 302 -24.62 38.69 -9.84
C ASP A 302 -25.87 39.57 -9.85
N VAL A 303 -25.74 40.81 -10.31
CA VAL A 303 -26.86 41.73 -10.52
C VAL A 303 -27.40 41.54 -11.93
N ILE A 304 -28.68 41.21 -12.05
CA ILE A 304 -29.37 40.98 -13.32
C ILE A 304 -30.57 41.90 -13.47
N ARG A 305 -30.91 42.26 -14.71
CA ARG A 305 -32.14 43.01 -15.02
C ARG A 305 -33.31 42.05 -15.18
N ILE A 306 -34.44 42.38 -14.56
CA ILE A 306 -35.64 41.54 -14.51
C ILE A 306 -36.86 42.40 -14.82
N VAL A 307 -37.74 41.94 -15.72
CA VAL A 307 -39.04 42.58 -15.98
C VAL A 307 -40.07 41.99 -15.04
N ASN A 308 -40.73 42.81 -14.22
CA ASN A 308 -41.87 42.35 -13.42
C ASN A 308 -43.09 42.12 -14.35
N GLU A 309 -43.70 40.94 -14.29
CA GLU A 309 -44.84 40.61 -15.16
C GLU A 309 -46.09 41.44 -14.84
N GLN A 310 -46.24 41.87 -13.59
CA GLN A 310 -47.42 42.59 -13.11
C GLN A 310 -47.34 44.09 -13.40
N SER A 311 -46.17 44.70 -13.19
CA SER A 311 -45.97 46.15 -13.41
C SER A 311 -45.34 46.49 -14.75
N LYS A 312 -44.84 45.50 -15.50
CA LYS A 312 -44.06 45.66 -16.75
C LYS A 312 -42.82 46.55 -16.60
N GLN A 313 -42.38 46.82 -15.37
CA GLN A 313 -41.17 47.61 -15.11
C GLN A 313 -39.93 46.73 -15.05
N VAL A 314 -38.79 47.28 -15.49
CA VAL A 314 -37.47 46.65 -15.37
C VAL A 314 -36.90 47.00 -14.00
N VAL A 315 -36.46 45.99 -13.25
CA VAL A 315 -35.86 46.15 -11.93
C VAL A 315 -34.54 45.40 -11.88
N GLU A 316 -33.55 45.95 -11.19
CA GLU A 316 -32.27 45.30 -10.93
C GLU A 316 -32.35 44.46 -9.66
N GLY A 317 -32.00 43.18 -9.77
CA GLY A 317 -32.00 42.25 -8.65
C GLY A 317 -30.70 41.46 -8.55
N THR A 318 -30.27 41.16 -7.33
CA THR A 318 -29.12 40.29 -7.05
C THR A 318 -29.60 38.85 -6.97
N VAL A 319 -29.00 37.94 -7.74
CA VAL A 319 -29.37 36.52 -7.72
C VAL A 319 -29.01 35.89 -6.36
N ILE A 320 -30.00 35.33 -5.68
CA ILE A 320 -29.84 34.67 -4.36
C ILE A 320 -29.94 33.14 -4.44
N GLY A 321 -30.50 32.61 -5.53
CA GLY A 321 -30.72 31.18 -5.68
C GLY A 321 -31.27 30.82 -7.05
N ALA A 322 -31.48 29.52 -7.30
CA ALA A 322 -32.06 29.03 -8.55
C ALA A 322 -33.45 29.65 -8.78
N GLY A 323 -33.57 30.46 -9.83
CA GLY A 323 -34.81 31.17 -10.15
C GLY A 323 -35.25 32.23 -9.12
N GLN A 324 -34.35 32.69 -8.25
CA GLN A 324 -34.68 33.68 -7.20
C GLN A 324 -33.70 34.87 -7.23
N ALA A 325 -34.25 36.08 -7.18
CA ALA A 325 -33.48 37.31 -7.14
C ALA A 325 -34.00 38.24 -6.04
N ALA A 326 -33.07 38.79 -5.25
CA ALA A 326 -33.36 39.80 -4.25
C ALA A 326 -33.36 41.19 -4.88
N VAL A 327 -34.39 41.97 -4.62
CA VAL A 327 -34.56 43.32 -5.18
C VAL A 327 -34.54 44.33 -4.06
N LYS A 328 -33.80 45.42 -4.22
CA LYS A 328 -33.83 46.54 -3.28
C LYS A 328 -35.06 47.41 -3.55
N PRO A 329 -35.68 48.00 -2.51
CA PRO A 329 -36.80 48.91 -2.69
C PRO A 329 -36.42 50.08 -3.59
N PHE A 330 -37.18 50.28 -4.66
CA PHE A 330 -37.06 51.48 -5.49
C PHE A 330 -37.64 52.65 -4.68
N GLY A 331 -36.77 53.53 -4.15
CA GLY A 331 -37.19 54.71 -3.38
C GLY A 331 -36.47 54.96 -2.05
N ALA A 332 -35.47 54.16 -1.65
CA ALA A 332 -34.58 54.55 -0.56
C ALA A 332 -33.59 55.61 -1.08
N VAL A 333 -34.03 56.87 -1.08
CA VAL A 333 -33.18 58.04 -1.25
C VAL A 333 -32.02 57.90 -0.26
N ALA A 334 -30.79 57.95 -0.76
CA ALA A 334 -29.61 58.01 0.07
C ALA A 334 -29.79 59.16 1.08
N ASP A 335 -29.84 58.81 2.36
CA ASP A 335 -29.87 59.75 3.46
C ASP A 335 -28.50 60.45 3.51
N LEU A 336 -28.36 61.52 2.71
CA LEU A 336 -27.21 62.41 2.71
C LEU A 336 -27.24 63.16 4.04
N ARG A 337 -26.51 62.66 5.03
CA ARG A 337 -26.15 63.47 6.19
C ARG A 337 -25.36 64.68 5.69
N PRO A 338 -25.79 65.92 5.95
CA PRO A 338 -24.96 67.08 5.66
C PRO A 338 -23.72 67.04 6.55
N VAL A 339 -22.55 67.06 5.92
CA VAL A 339 -21.29 67.39 6.59
C VAL A 339 -21.45 68.82 7.10
N THR A 340 -21.60 68.97 8.41
CA THR A 340 -21.51 70.29 9.05
C THR A 340 -20.04 70.68 9.04
N ASN A 341 -19.79 71.88 8.52
CA ASN A 341 -18.49 72.52 8.38
C ASN A 341 -17.89 72.86 9.75
#